data_AF-A0A2V5M3W0-F1
#
_entry.id   AF-A0A2V5M3W0-F1
#
_cell.length_a   1.000
_cell.length_b   1.000
_cell.length_c   1.000
_cell.angle_alpha   90.00
_cell.angle_beta   90.00
_cell.angle_gamma   90.00
#
_symmetry.space_group_name_H-M   'P 1'
#
loop_
_entity.id
_entity.type
_entity.pdbx_description
1 polymer ?
#
loop_
_entity_poly.entity_id
_entity_poly.type
_entity_poly.pdbx_seq_one_letter_code
_entity_poly.pdbx_strand_id
1 'polypeptide(L)'
;MIDSQFFGLNAGGHLLVNALIHAANTSLVFWFLLRTTHTRWPSALVAALFALHPLHVESVAWASERKDTLSTLFGLLSLIAYVRYVEAPSSIRYVWTAITLALGLLAKPMLVTWPFVMLLLDYWPLGRWQSAKSKAQEKKLIKLILEKIPLFILVAASAVITLIAQSRGGAVRTLAHEPLALRLSNALVSYAKYLLLTFWPNHLAVYYPLAPRGIPSWQIVGAAFLLIGITAFCFIQRKIRPYLIVGWL
;
A
#
# COMPACT_ATOMS: atom_id res chain seq x y z
N MET A 1 17.05 -19.34 4.20
CA MET A 1 16.68 -18.61 2.96
C MET A 1 17.18 -19.45 1.79
N ILE A 2 16.32 -19.84 0.82
CA ILE A 2 16.75 -20.72 -0.29
C ILE A 2 17.88 -20.06 -1.11
N ASP A 3 17.83 -18.74 -1.27
CA ASP A 3 18.87 -17.92 -1.87
C ASP A 3 20.19 -17.96 -1.10
N SER A 4 20.20 -18.07 0.23
CA SER A 4 21.46 -18.25 0.98
C SER A 4 22.05 -19.65 0.78
N GLN A 5 21.23 -20.63 0.38
CA GLN A 5 21.72 -21.96 -0.01
C GLN A 5 22.33 -21.95 -1.42
N PHE A 6 21.80 -21.14 -2.33
CA PHE A 6 22.32 -21.02 -3.71
C PHE A 6 23.50 -20.04 -3.84
N PHE A 7 23.44 -18.89 -3.16
CA PHE A 7 24.40 -17.79 -3.32
C PHE A 7 25.33 -17.60 -2.13
N GLY A 8 25.12 -18.34 -1.02
CA GLY A 8 25.93 -18.20 0.19
C GLY A 8 25.83 -16.79 0.78
N LEU A 9 26.98 -16.17 1.05
CA LEU A 9 27.08 -14.78 1.54
C LEU A 9 27.34 -13.78 0.41
N ASN A 10 27.25 -14.19 -0.86
CA ASN A 10 27.48 -13.31 -1.98
C ASN A 10 26.31 -12.33 -2.15
N ALA A 11 26.51 -11.08 -1.69
CA ALA A 11 25.53 -10.01 -1.77
C ALA A 11 25.00 -9.78 -3.20
N GLY A 12 25.81 -9.98 -4.24
CA GLY A 12 25.43 -9.77 -5.63
C GLY A 12 24.24 -10.64 -6.07
N GLY A 13 24.19 -11.90 -5.65
CA GLY A 13 23.08 -12.80 -5.97
C GLY A 13 21.76 -12.35 -5.34
N HIS A 14 21.81 -11.95 -4.06
CA HIS A 14 20.63 -11.42 -3.36
C HIS A 14 20.13 -10.11 -3.97
N LEU A 15 21.05 -9.20 -4.34
CA LEU A 15 20.72 -7.93 -4.97
C LEU A 15 20.13 -8.12 -6.38
N LEU A 16 20.64 -9.07 -7.17
CA LEU A 16 20.10 -9.39 -8.49
C LEU A 16 18.64 -9.87 -8.39
N VAL A 17 18.35 -10.78 -7.45
CA VAL A 17 16.99 -11.27 -7.24
C VAL A 17 16.05 -10.13 -6.85
N ASN A 18 16.47 -9.24 -5.95
CA ASN A 18 15.66 -8.06 -5.58
C ASN A 18 15.42 -7.12 -6.77
N ALA A 19 16.44 -6.88 -7.60
CA ALA A 19 16.33 -6.06 -8.80
C ALA A 19 15.35 -6.67 -9.82
N LEU A 20 15.37 -8.00 -10.02
CA LEU A 20 14.43 -8.71 -10.89
C LEU A 20 12.99 -8.62 -10.37
N ILE A 21 12.77 -8.77 -9.06
CA ILE A 21 11.44 -8.59 -8.45
C ILE A 21 10.97 -7.13 -8.62
N HIS A 22 11.85 -6.14 -8.45
CA HIS A 22 11.51 -4.73 -8.66
C HIS A 22 11.15 -4.42 -10.11
N ALA A 23 11.86 -4.99 -11.08
CA ALA A 23 11.52 -4.88 -12.50
C ALA A 23 10.16 -5.51 -12.82
N ALA A 24 9.85 -6.66 -12.20
CA ALA A 24 8.52 -7.27 -12.31
C ALA A 24 7.44 -6.37 -11.70
N ASN A 25 7.65 -5.83 -10.50
CA ASN A 25 6.73 -4.88 -9.86
C ASN A 25 6.48 -3.65 -10.73
N THR A 26 7.54 -3.06 -11.29
CA THR A 26 7.47 -1.92 -12.21
C THR A 26 6.57 -2.25 -13.41
N SER A 27 6.76 -3.43 -14.00
CA SER A 27 5.96 -3.90 -15.13
C SER A 27 4.49 -4.11 -14.75
N LEU A 28 4.22 -4.64 -13.56
CA LEU A 28 2.87 -4.82 -13.04
C LEU A 28 2.19 -3.48 -12.74
N VAL A 29 2.91 -2.49 -12.20
CA VAL A 29 2.40 -1.11 -12.00
C VAL A 29 1.97 -0.51 -13.33
N PHE A 30 2.83 -0.58 -14.36
CA PHE A 30 2.50 -0.10 -15.70
C PHE A 30 1.25 -0.79 -16.24
N TRP A 31 1.20 -2.12 -16.19
CA TRP A 31 0.08 -2.90 -16.71
C TRP A 31 -1.22 -2.59 -15.98
N PHE A 32 -1.18 -2.50 -14.64
CA PHE A 32 -2.31 -2.18 -13.80
C PHE A 32 -2.88 -0.80 -14.13
N LEU A 33 -2.04 0.23 -14.18
CA LEU A 33 -2.46 1.60 -14.50
C LEU A 33 -2.97 1.71 -15.94
N LEU A 34 -2.30 1.08 -16.90
CA LEU A 34 -2.73 1.08 -18.30
C LEU A 34 -4.11 0.42 -18.44
N ARG A 35 -4.34 -0.70 -17.76
CA ARG A 35 -5.59 -1.45 -17.86
C ARG A 35 -6.76 -0.72 -17.20
N THR A 36 -6.50 -0.04 -16.09
CA THR A 36 -7.54 0.59 -15.27
C THR A 36 -7.85 2.03 -15.70
N THR A 37 -6.86 2.79 -16.16
CA THR A 37 -7.03 4.20 -16.58
C THR A 37 -7.13 4.37 -18.09
N HIS A 38 -6.70 3.38 -18.88
CA HIS A 38 -6.59 3.45 -20.34
C HIS A 38 -5.66 4.55 -20.88
N THR A 39 -4.77 5.11 -20.04
CA THR A 39 -3.84 6.18 -20.44
C THR A 39 -2.39 5.69 -20.51
N ARG A 40 -1.85 5.50 -21.72
CA ARG A 40 -0.53 4.89 -21.91
C ARG A 40 0.62 5.72 -21.35
N TRP A 41 0.73 6.98 -21.73
CA TRP A 41 1.86 7.82 -21.35
C TRP A 41 1.88 8.17 -19.85
N PRO A 42 0.76 8.56 -19.21
CA PRO A 42 0.74 8.74 -17.76
C PRO A 42 1.10 7.46 -17.00
N SER A 43 0.58 6.29 -17.43
CA SER A 43 0.92 5.01 -16.81
C SER A 43 2.40 4.68 -16.95
N ALA A 44 3.00 4.95 -18.11
CA ALA A 44 4.43 4.75 -18.34
C ALA A 44 5.29 5.68 -17.47
N LEU A 45 4.89 6.96 -17.35
CA LEU A 45 5.57 7.93 -16.50
C LEU A 45 5.54 7.50 -15.03
N VAL A 46 4.37 7.09 -14.51
CA VAL A 46 4.23 6.64 -13.13
C VAL A 46 5.04 5.36 -12.87
N ALA A 47 5.05 4.41 -13.82
CA ALA A 47 5.88 3.22 -13.71
C ALA A 47 7.39 3.55 -13.76
N ALA A 48 7.82 4.49 -14.61
CA ALA A 48 9.20 4.94 -14.66
C ALA A 48 9.61 5.65 -13.36
N LEU A 49 8.73 6.48 -12.79
CA LEU A 49 8.93 7.06 -11.47
C LEU A 49 9.06 5.95 -10.42
N PHE A 50 8.13 4.99 -10.36
CA PHE A 50 8.24 3.83 -9.45
C PHE A 50 9.55 3.06 -9.62
N ALA A 51 10.04 2.89 -10.85
CA ALA A 51 11.29 2.19 -11.12
C ALA A 51 12.52 2.93 -10.58
N LEU A 52 12.56 4.25 -10.78
CA LEU A 52 13.76 5.09 -10.59
C LEU A 52 13.73 5.92 -9.29
N HIS A 53 12.59 6.01 -8.61
CA HIS A 53 12.43 6.90 -7.46
C HIS A 53 13.31 6.44 -6.28
N PRO A 54 14.15 7.33 -5.69
CA PRO A 54 15.09 6.94 -4.63
C PRO A 54 14.45 6.38 -3.36
N LEU A 55 13.17 6.68 -3.09
CA LEU A 55 12.44 6.10 -1.96
C LEU A 55 12.36 4.57 -1.98
N HIS A 56 12.50 3.93 -3.15
CA HIS A 56 12.51 2.47 -3.25
C HIS A 56 13.88 1.84 -2.99
N VAL A 57 14.95 2.64 -2.91
CA VAL A 57 16.33 2.14 -2.74
C VAL A 57 16.46 1.36 -1.42
N GLU A 58 15.80 1.79 -0.35
CA GLU A 58 15.83 1.07 0.93
C GLU A 58 15.28 -0.37 0.80
N SER A 59 14.22 -0.57 0.02
CA SER A 59 13.62 -1.91 -0.18
C SER A 59 14.35 -2.76 -1.23
N VAL A 60 15.04 -2.15 -2.19
CA VAL A 60 15.69 -2.86 -3.32
C VAL A 60 17.18 -3.13 -3.04
N ALA A 61 17.90 -2.14 -2.53
CA ALA A 61 19.34 -2.22 -2.29
C ALA A 61 19.70 -2.87 -0.94
N TRP A 62 18.74 -3.02 -0.03
CA TRP A 62 18.94 -3.82 1.18
C TRP A 62 18.67 -5.29 0.89
N ALA A 63 19.74 -6.08 0.76
CA ALA A 63 19.65 -7.51 0.43
C ALA A 63 18.67 -8.32 1.32
N SER A 64 18.52 -7.93 2.59
CA SER A 64 17.63 -8.62 3.55
C SER A 64 16.16 -8.17 3.51
N GLU A 65 15.82 -7.07 2.83
CA GLU A 65 14.46 -6.49 2.83
C GLU A 65 13.54 -7.04 1.72
N ARG A 66 13.87 -8.22 1.17
CA ARG A 66 13.11 -8.89 0.09
C ARG A 66 11.61 -9.09 0.40
N LYS A 67 11.24 -9.21 1.68
CA LYS A 67 9.85 -9.34 2.10
C LYS A 67 8.96 -8.20 1.56
N ASP A 68 9.50 -6.99 1.39
CA ASP A 68 8.77 -5.81 0.93
C ASP A 68 8.50 -5.86 -0.57
N THR A 69 9.54 -6.19 -1.35
CA THR A 69 9.43 -6.32 -2.81
C THR A 69 8.52 -7.48 -3.19
N LEU A 70 8.56 -8.59 -2.44
CA LEU A 70 7.69 -9.75 -2.66
C LEU A 70 6.23 -9.49 -2.25
N SER A 71 6.01 -8.81 -1.11
CA SER A 71 4.67 -8.40 -0.70
C SER A 71 4.05 -7.44 -1.72
N THR A 72 4.85 -6.52 -2.28
CA THR A 72 4.42 -5.63 -3.37
C THR A 72 4.03 -6.40 -4.63
N LEU A 73 4.81 -7.41 -5.03
CA LEU A 73 4.53 -8.26 -6.19
C LEU A 73 3.17 -8.94 -6.07
N PHE A 74 2.95 -9.64 -4.96
CA PHE A 74 1.68 -10.33 -4.72
C PHE A 74 0.51 -9.36 -4.49
N GLY A 75 0.76 -8.21 -3.88
CA GLY A 75 -0.23 -7.14 -3.74
C GLY A 75 -0.69 -6.59 -5.10
N LEU A 76 0.23 -6.34 -6.02
CA LEU A 76 -0.09 -5.90 -7.38
C LEU A 76 -0.81 -7.00 -8.17
N LEU A 77 -0.37 -8.26 -8.07
CA LEU A 77 -1.07 -9.39 -8.68
C LEU A 77 -2.50 -9.54 -8.14
N SER A 78 -2.73 -9.27 -6.86
CA SER A 78 -4.07 -9.28 -6.27
C SER A 78 -4.95 -8.19 -6.86
N LEU A 79 -4.44 -6.96 -6.99
CA LEU A 79 -5.19 -5.87 -7.65
C LEU A 79 -5.48 -6.19 -9.12
N ILE A 80 -4.52 -6.79 -9.83
CA ILE A 80 -4.69 -7.21 -11.23
C ILE A 80 -5.73 -8.31 -11.38
N ALA A 81 -5.67 -9.34 -10.52
CA ALA A 81 -6.66 -10.41 -10.48
C ALA A 81 -8.05 -9.85 -10.15
N TYR A 82 -8.12 -8.86 -9.26
CA TYR A 82 -9.34 -8.16 -8.91
C TYR A 82 -9.94 -7.39 -10.10
N VAL A 83 -9.13 -6.62 -10.83
CA VAL A 83 -9.56 -5.94 -12.05
C VAL A 83 -10.11 -6.94 -13.06
N ARG A 84 -9.41 -8.07 -13.27
CA ARG A 84 -9.89 -9.15 -14.17
C ARG A 84 -11.20 -9.79 -13.69
N TYR A 85 -11.38 -9.92 -12.38
CA TYR A 85 -12.65 -10.37 -11.80
C TYR A 85 -13.78 -9.36 -12.09
N VAL A 86 -13.52 -8.06 -11.93
CA VAL A 86 -14.51 -7.02 -12.22
C VAL A 86 -14.90 -6.99 -13.71
N GLU A 87 -13.93 -7.20 -14.62
CA GLU A 87 -14.17 -7.23 -16.07
C GLU A 87 -15.01 -8.43 -16.53
N ALA A 88 -14.76 -9.63 -15.97
CA ALA A 88 -15.61 -10.80 -16.19
C ALA A 88 -15.71 -11.62 -14.90
N PRO A 89 -16.80 -11.44 -14.13
CA PRO A 89 -16.98 -12.09 -12.84
C PRO A 89 -16.94 -13.61 -12.95
N SER A 90 -16.01 -14.23 -12.22
CA SER A 90 -15.97 -15.68 -12.03
C SER A 90 -15.39 -16.03 -10.66
N SER A 91 -15.87 -17.13 -10.08
CA SER A 91 -15.37 -17.60 -8.77
C SER A 91 -13.86 -17.88 -8.82
N ILE A 92 -13.36 -18.43 -9.94
CA ILE A 92 -11.93 -18.72 -10.13
C ILE A 92 -11.09 -17.44 -10.08
N ARG A 93 -11.51 -16.35 -10.74
CA ARG A 93 -10.77 -15.07 -10.71
C ARG A 93 -10.80 -14.42 -9.34
N TYR A 94 -11.91 -14.58 -8.62
CA TYR A 94 -12.01 -14.11 -7.24
C TYR A 94 -11.11 -14.91 -6.29
N VAL A 95 -11.07 -16.24 -6.44
CA VAL A 95 -10.14 -17.11 -5.71
C VAL A 95 -8.69 -16.71 -5.97
N TRP A 96 -8.31 -16.41 -7.21
CA TRP A 96 -6.97 -15.89 -7.51
C TRP A 96 -6.66 -14.56 -6.84
N THR A 97 -7.65 -13.67 -6.72
CA THR A 97 -7.51 -12.41 -5.97
C THR A 97 -7.19 -12.69 -4.49
N ALA A 98 -7.91 -13.64 -3.88
CA ALA A 98 -7.70 -14.03 -2.49
C ALA A 98 -6.37 -14.76 -2.27
N ILE A 99 -5.99 -15.70 -3.14
CA ILE A 99 -4.73 -16.45 -3.05
C ILE A 99 -3.53 -15.51 -3.14
N THR A 100 -3.52 -14.61 -4.14
CA THR A 100 -2.42 -13.65 -4.31
C THR A 100 -2.35 -12.67 -3.13
N LEU A 101 -3.49 -12.21 -2.60
CA LEU A 101 -3.51 -11.42 -1.36
C LEU A 101 -2.92 -12.20 -0.18
N ALA A 102 -3.30 -13.47 0.00
CA ALA A 102 -2.79 -14.33 1.05
C ALA A 102 -1.26 -14.49 0.96
N LEU A 103 -0.73 -14.75 -0.23
CA LEU A 103 0.71 -14.85 -0.47
C LEU A 103 1.44 -13.55 -0.13
N GLY A 104 0.86 -12.40 -0.46
CA GLY A 104 1.43 -11.10 -0.11
C GLY A 104 1.41 -10.81 1.39
N LEU A 105 0.36 -11.22 2.09
CA LEU A 105 0.26 -11.14 3.56
C LEU A 105 1.24 -12.08 4.26
N LEU A 106 1.48 -13.28 3.69
CA LEU A 106 2.48 -14.23 4.17
C LEU A 106 3.92 -13.71 3.97
N ALA A 107 4.16 -12.93 2.92
CA ALA A 107 5.43 -12.26 2.71
C ALA A 107 5.64 -11.11 3.71
N LYS A 108 4.65 -10.22 3.86
CA LYS A 108 4.63 -9.15 4.86
C LYS A 108 3.19 -8.76 5.19
N PRO A 109 2.79 -8.66 6.47
CA PRO A 109 1.43 -8.32 6.88
C PRO A 109 1.11 -6.83 6.71
N MET A 110 1.66 -6.19 5.67
CA MET A 110 1.43 -4.79 5.32
C MET A 110 0.20 -4.63 4.41
N LEU A 111 -0.21 -5.69 3.71
CA LEU A 111 -1.33 -5.64 2.76
C LEU A 111 -2.73 -5.61 3.40
N VAL A 112 -2.81 -5.32 4.70
CA VAL A 112 -4.08 -5.27 5.43
C VAL A 112 -5.03 -4.18 4.91
N THR A 113 -4.50 -3.19 4.20
CA THR A 113 -5.27 -2.11 3.59
C THR A 113 -5.84 -2.46 2.21
N TRP A 114 -5.45 -3.59 1.59
CA TRP A 114 -5.79 -3.91 0.19
C TRP A 114 -7.30 -4.03 -0.08
N PRO A 115 -8.13 -4.60 0.81
CA PRO A 115 -9.58 -4.59 0.62
C PRO A 115 -10.17 -3.17 0.54
N PHE A 116 -9.58 -2.20 1.26
CA PHE A 116 -9.97 -0.79 1.16
C PHE A 116 -9.51 -0.18 -0.17
N VAL A 117 -8.30 -0.49 -0.63
CA VAL A 117 -7.82 -0.09 -1.96
C VAL A 117 -8.77 -0.60 -3.05
N MET A 118 -9.23 -1.86 -2.97
CA MET A 118 -10.21 -2.40 -3.93
C MET A 118 -11.54 -1.63 -3.90
N LEU A 119 -12.01 -1.18 -2.73
CA LEU A 119 -13.19 -0.31 -2.62
C LEU A 119 -12.95 1.07 -3.23
N LEU A 120 -11.75 1.63 -3.11
CA LEU A 120 -11.37 2.88 -3.77
C LEU A 120 -11.35 2.71 -5.29
N LEU A 121 -10.81 1.59 -5.79
CA LEU A 121 -10.81 1.25 -7.22
C LEU A 121 -12.23 1.09 -7.77
N ASP A 122 -13.15 0.50 -6.98
CA ASP A 122 -14.57 0.41 -7.32
C ASP A 122 -15.23 1.79 -7.48
N TYR A 123 -14.74 2.82 -6.78
CA TYR A 123 -15.18 4.20 -6.96
C TYR A 123 -14.55 4.83 -8.21
N TRP A 124 -13.22 4.77 -8.34
CA TRP A 124 -12.46 5.17 -9.52
C TRP A 124 -11.14 4.38 -9.55
N PRO A 125 -10.69 3.87 -10.71
CA PRO A 125 -11.22 4.11 -12.05
C PRO A 125 -12.28 3.12 -12.53
N LEU A 126 -12.60 2.06 -11.78
CA LEU A 126 -13.54 1.01 -12.24
C LEU A 126 -15.00 1.47 -12.30
N GLY A 127 -15.34 2.59 -11.66
CA GLY A 127 -16.62 3.28 -11.82
C GLY A 127 -17.85 2.47 -11.37
N ARG A 128 -17.68 1.44 -10.54
CA ARG A 128 -18.76 0.56 -10.09
C ARG A 128 -19.77 1.30 -9.20
N TRP A 129 -19.42 2.42 -8.57
CA TRP A 129 -20.37 3.24 -7.81
C TRP A 129 -21.33 4.09 -8.66
N GLN A 130 -20.90 4.54 -9.84
CA GLN A 130 -21.50 5.69 -10.54
C GLN A 130 -22.72 5.34 -11.41
N SER A 131 -23.08 4.06 -11.47
CA SER A 131 -24.01 3.52 -12.47
C SER A 131 -25.50 3.52 -12.04
N ALA A 132 -25.89 4.07 -10.87
CA ALA A 132 -27.28 3.98 -10.40
C ALA A 132 -27.80 5.22 -9.63
N LYS A 133 -29.13 5.46 -9.68
CA LYS A 133 -29.85 6.48 -8.89
C LYS A 133 -29.64 6.27 -7.37
N SER A 134 -29.75 7.35 -6.57
CA SER A 134 -29.39 7.39 -5.14
C SER A 134 -29.78 6.18 -4.28
N LYS A 135 -31.02 5.68 -4.33
CA LYS A 135 -31.45 4.50 -3.52
C LYS A 135 -30.88 3.17 -4.02
N ALA A 136 -30.64 3.05 -5.33
CA ALA A 136 -30.00 1.87 -5.92
C ALA A 136 -28.47 1.88 -5.70
N GLN A 137 -27.88 3.06 -5.50
CA GLN A 137 -26.46 3.24 -5.19
C GLN A 137 -26.10 2.66 -3.81
N GLU A 138 -26.95 2.84 -2.80
CA GLU A 138 -26.73 2.30 -1.45
C GLU A 138 -26.71 0.75 -1.44
N LYS A 139 -27.71 0.13 -2.07
CA LYS A 139 -27.74 -1.35 -2.22
C LYS A 139 -26.51 -1.88 -2.95
N LYS A 140 -25.98 -1.11 -3.91
CA LYS A 140 -24.77 -1.46 -4.65
C LYS A 140 -23.52 -1.36 -3.77
N LEU A 141 -23.41 -0.30 -2.96
CA LEU A 141 -22.31 -0.16 -2.00
C LEU A 141 -22.29 -1.34 -1.02
N ILE A 142 -23.44 -1.70 -0.46
CA ILE A 142 -23.55 -2.86 0.44
C ILE A 142 -23.09 -4.13 -0.29
N LYS A 143 -23.56 -4.37 -1.53
CA LYS A 143 -23.11 -5.53 -2.31
C LYS A 143 -21.59 -5.54 -2.53
N LEU A 144 -20.99 -4.38 -2.81
CA LEU A 144 -19.54 -4.27 -2.97
C LEU A 144 -18.80 -4.54 -1.66
N ILE A 145 -19.29 -4.06 -0.52
CA ILE A 145 -18.70 -4.36 0.80
C ILE A 145 -18.82 -5.84 1.12
N LEU A 146 -20.01 -6.43 0.92
CA LEU A 146 -20.27 -7.86 1.12
C LEU A 146 -19.35 -8.73 0.26
N GLU A 147 -19.12 -8.34 -1.00
CA GLU A 147 -18.17 -8.99 -1.90
C GLU A 147 -16.77 -9.08 -1.29
N LYS A 148 -16.30 -8.08 -0.51
CA LYS A 148 -14.95 -8.04 0.07
C LYS A 148 -14.85 -8.69 1.45
N ILE A 149 -15.96 -9.10 2.07
CA ILE A 149 -15.93 -9.74 3.40
C ILE A 149 -14.90 -10.88 3.47
N PRO A 150 -14.81 -11.81 2.50
CA PRO A 150 -13.79 -12.86 2.55
C PRO A 150 -12.35 -12.33 2.59
N LEU A 151 -12.07 -11.21 1.90
CA LEU A 151 -10.74 -10.58 1.91
C LEU A 151 -10.51 -9.83 3.23
N PHE A 152 -11.54 -9.20 3.79
CA PHE A 152 -11.48 -8.59 5.13
C PHE A 152 -11.19 -9.64 6.21
N ILE A 153 -11.81 -10.81 6.14
CA ILE A 153 -11.53 -11.93 7.04
C ILE A 153 -10.07 -12.38 6.91
N LEU A 154 -9.56 -12.49 5.68
CA LEU A 154 -8.18 -12.88 5.41
C LEU A 154 -7.17 -11.89 6.00
N VAL A 155 -7.36 -10.58 5.78
CA VAL A 155 -6.47 -9.57 6.37
C VAL A 155 -6.59 -9.49 7.89
N ALA A 156 -7.79 -9.66 8.45
CA ALA A 156 -8.01 -9.68 9.89
C ALA A 156 -7.31 -10.89 10.54
N ALA A 157 -7.41 -12.07 9.93
CA ALA A 157 -6.70 -13.26 10.40
C ALA A 157 -5.17 -13.04 10.38
N SER A 158 -4.63 -12.48 9.30
CA SER A 158 -3.20 -12.13 9.20
C SER A 158 -2.78 -11.11 10.28
N ALA A 159 -3.61 -10.08 10.54
CA ALA A 159 -3.36 -9.10 11.57
C ALA A 159 -3.33 -9.72 12.97
N VAL A 160 -4.30 -10.59 13.30
CA VAL A 160 -4.35 -11.30 14.58
C VAL A 160 -3.13 -12.20 14.78
N ILE A 161 -2.78 -13.00 13.77
CA ILE A 161 -1.58 -13.86 13.81
C ILE A 161 -0.33 -13.01 14.04
N THR A 162 -0.20 -11.89 13.34
CA THR A 162 0.92 -10.96 13.49
C THR A 162 0.98 -10.37 14.89
N LEU A 163 -0.15 -9.92 15.44
CA LEU A 163 -0.22 -9.39 16.80
C LEU A 163 0.22 -10.42 17.84
N ILE A 164 -0.24 -11.67 17.71
CA ILE A 164 0.15 -12.76 18.61
C ILE A 164 1.65 -13.04 18.50
N ALA A 165 2.17 -13.17 17.27
CA ALA A 165 3.58 -13.47 17.02
C ALA A 165 4.51 -12.35 17.55
N GLN A 166 4.17 -11.09 17.28
CA GLN A 166 4.95 -9.93 17.72
C GLN A 166 4.86 -9.70 19.24
N SER A 167 3.70 -9.98 19.84
CA SER A 167 3.54 -9.89 21.31
C SER A 167 4.40 -10.93 22.01
N ARG A 168 4.42 -12.18 21.50
CA ARG A 168 5.29 -13.25 22.03
C ARG A 168 6.77 -12.95 21.83
N GLY A 169 7.13 -12.27 20.73
CA GLY A 169 8.50 -11.84 20.44
C GLY A 169 8.94 -10.57 21.17
N GLY A 170 8.12 -9.97 22.03
CA GLY A 170 8.45 -8.75 22.78
C GLY A 170 8.54 -7.46 21.92
N ALA A 171 8.14 -7.52 20.65
CA ALA A 171 8.23 -6.41 19.73
C ALA A 171 7.06 -5.41 19.85
N VAL A 172 5.95 -5.81 20.50
CA VAL A 172 4.82 -4.92 20.77
C VAL A 172 5.13 -4.05 21.99
N ARG A 173 5.55 -2.81 21.75
CA ARG A 173 5.77 -1.83 22.83
C ARG A 173 4.43 -1.44 23.47
N THR A 174 4.39 -1.47 24.80
CA THR A 174 3.20 -1.08 25.57
C THR A 174 2.96 0.42 25.52
N LEU A 175 1.73 0.85 25.81
CA LEU A 175 1.39 2.27 25.94
C LEU A 175 2.14 2.97 27.08
N ALA A 176 2.66 2.20 28.04
CA ALA A 176 3.49 2.72 29.13
C ALA A 176 4.88 3.15 28.66
N HIS A 177 5.47 2.46 27.67
CA HIS A 177 6.77 2.82 27.11
C HIS A 177 6.64 3.85 25.97
N GLU A 178 5.57 3.75 25.17
CA GLU A 178 5.33 4.61 24.01
C GLU A 178 3.89 5.15 24.05
N PRO A 179 3.67 6.32 24.68
CA PRO A 179 2.33 6.88 24.88
C PRO A 179 1.58 7.13 23.57
N LEU A 180 0.25 7.02 23.61
CA LEU A 180 -0.61 7.22 22.44
C LEU A 180 -0.42 8.60 21.80
N ALA A 181 -0.28 9.65 22.61
CA ALA A 181 -0.06 11.01 22.14
C ALA A 181 1.21 11.12 21.28
N LEU A 182 2.30 10.47 21.71
CA LEU A 182 3.56 10.45 20.98
C LEU A 182 3.41 9.69 19.64
N ARG A 183 2.72 8.55 19.64
CA ARG A 183 2.41 7.81 18.41
C ARG A 183 1.59 8.63 17.41
N LEU A 184 0.56 9.34 17.87
CA LEU A 184 -0.30 10.18 17.02
C LEU A 184 0.47 11.38 16.47
N SER A 185 1.24 12.08 17.31
CA SER A 185 2.10 13.19 16.87
C SER A 185 3.12 12.74 15.83
N ASN A 186 3.75 11.58 16.04
CA ASN A 186 4.69 11.00 15.10
C ASN A 186 4.00 10.60 13.79
N ALA A 187 2.81 10.01 13.84
CA ALA A 187 2.06 9.66 12.63
C ALA A 187 1.78 10.89 11.76
N LEU A 188 1.25 11.97 12.35
CA LEU A 188 0.94 13.22 11.62
C LEU A 188 2.18 13.81 10.95
N VAL A 189 3.26 13.99 11.72
CA VAL A 189 4.49 14.58 11.18
C VAL A 189 5.20 13.65 10.21
N SER A 190 5.12 12.33 10.41
CA SER A 190 5.67 11.36 9.46
C SER A 190 4.95 11.42 8.11
N TYR A 191 3.62 11.48 8.08
CA TYR A 191 2.90 11.63 6.80
C TYR A 191 3.32 12.90 6.05
N ALA A 192 3.42 14.04 6.74
CA ALA A 192 3.91 15.28 6.13
C ALA A 192 5.37 15.17 5.66
N LYS A 193 6.23 14.50 6.43
CA LYS A 193 7.62 14.24 6.04
C LYS A 193 7.72 13.34 4.81
N TYR A 194 6.94 12.26 4.74
CA TYR A 194 6.93 11.35 3.58
C TYR A 194 6.42 12.05 2.32
N LEU A 195 5.44 12.95 2.42
CA LEU A 195 5.05 13.82 1.31
C LEU A 195 6.21 14.67 0.79
N LEU A 196 7.00 15.26 1.68
CA LEU A 196 8.19 16.02 1.28
C LEU A 196 9.25 15.11 0.64
N LEU A 197 9.50 13.94 1.20
CA LEU A 197 10.46 12.97 0.68
C LEU A 197 10.06 12.40 -0.69
N THR A 198 8.77 12.44 -1.06
CA THR A 198 8.31 12.13 -2.42
C THR A 198 8.85 13.11 -3.46
N PHE A 199 9.07 14.38 -3.10
CA PHE A 199 9.63 15.38 -4.02
C PHE A 199 11.13 15.54 -3.87
N TRP A 200 11.65 15.38 -2.64
CA TRP A 200 13.05 15.57 -2.32
C TRP A 200 13.54 14.48 -1.36
N PRO A 201 13.86 13.27 -1.86
CA PRO A 201 14.34 12.17 -1.03
C PRO A 201 15.78 12.42 -0.59
N ASN A 202 15.95 13.05 0.58
CA ASN A 202 17.24 13.26 1.22
C ASN A 202 17.35 12.49 2.54
N HIS A 203 18.59 12.23 2.97
CA HIS A 203 18.90 11.62 4.29
C HIS A 203 18.07 10.39 4.62
N LEU A 204 17.88 9.51 3.62
CA LEU A 204 17.23 8.23 3.79
C LEU A 204 18.03 7.37 4.77
N ALA A 205 17.35 6.79 5.75
CA ALA A 205 17.95 6.06 6.84
C ALA A 205 17.21 4.74 7.03
N VAL A 206 17.99 3.67 7.23
CA VAL A 206 17.48 2.32 7.49
C VAL A 206 16.52 2.28 8.70
N TYR A 207 16.71 3.19 9.65
CA TYR A 207 15.89 3.29 10.86
C TYR A 207 15.69 4.75 11.26
N TYR A 208 14.41 5.12 11.47
CA TYR A 208 14.02 6.43 11.99
C TYR A 208 13.60 6.29 13.46
N PRO A 209 14.48 6.63 14.43
CA PRO A 209 14.14 6.55 15.84
C PRO A 209 13.09 7.60 16.20
N LEU A 210 12.21 7.24 17.12
CA LEU A 210 11.27 8.19 17.72
C LEU A 210 12.06 9.23 18.52
N ALA A 211 11.80 10.50 18.28
CA ALA A 211 12.53 11.59 18.91
C ALA A 211 12.35 11.54 20.45
N PRO A 212 13.42 11.30 21.25
CA PRO A 212 13.29 11.18 22.71
C PRO A 212 12.80 12.46 23.38
N ARG A 213 13.06 13.62 22.76
CA ARG A 213 12.62 14.94 23.23
C ARG A 213 11.19 15.31 22.77
N GLY A 214 10.48 14.38 22.14
CA GLY A 214 9.20 14.64 21.49
C GLY A 214 9.33 15.44 20.20
N ILE A 215 8.20 15.71 19.58
CA ILE A 215 8.10 16.44 18.32
C ILE A 215 7.64 17.87 18.63
N PRO A 216 8.31 18.92 18.12
CA PRO A 216 7.89 20.30 18.35
C PRO A 216 6.43 20.55 17.96
N SER A 217 5.67 21.24 18.82
CA SER A 217 4.22 21.44 18.62
C SER A 217 3.87 22.12 17.30
N TRP A 218 4.73 23.03 16.81
CA TRP A 218 4.51 23.69 15.52
C TRP A 218 4.58 22.71 14.34
N GLN A 219 5.39 21.65 14.42
CA GLN A 219 5.45 20.61 13.39
C GLN A 219 4.18 19.78 13.39
N ILE A 220 3.66 19.44 14.58
CA ILE A 220 2.42 18.68 14.73
C ILE A 220 1.24 19.48 14.15
N VAL A 221 1.12 20.75 14.55
CA VAL A 221 0.06 21.65 14.09
C VAL A 221 0.18 21.91 12.59
N GLY A 222 1.39 22.20 12.09
CA GLY A 222 1.63 22.40 10.66
C GLY A 222 1.31 21.16 9.82
N ALA A 223 1.72 19.97 10.28
CA ALA A 223 1.39 18.71 9.62
C ALA A 223 -0.12 18.44 9.64
N ALA A 224 -0.80 18.68 10.75
CA ALA A 224 -2.25 18.52 10.84
C ALA A 224 -2.98 19.45 9.85
N PHE A 225 -2.63 20.74 9.81
CA PHE A 225 -3.21 21.69 8.85
C PHE A 225 -2.95 21.29 7.40
N LEU A 226 -1.72 20.85 7.09
CA LEU A 226 -1.36 20.38 5.75
C LEU A 226 -2.23 19.18 5.33
N LEU A 227 -2.31 18.15 6.17
CA LEU A 227 -3.05 16.93 5.87
C LEU A 227 -4.56 17.18 5.76
N ILE A 228 -5.13 17.99 6.66
CA ILE A 228 -6.54 18.40 6.60
C ILE A 228 -6.79 19.21 5.32
N GLY A 229 -5.91 20.14 4.97
CA GLY A 229 -6.01 20.95 3.76
C GLY A 229 -6.02 20.11 2.48
N ILE A 230 -5.06 19.17 2.35
CA ILE A 230 -4.99 18.24 1.21
C ILE A 230 -6.25 17.35 1.18
N THR A 231 -6.65 16.79 2.31
CA THR A 231 -7.85 15.93 2.40
C THR A 231 -9.11 16.70 1.99
N ALA A 232 -9.30 17.92 2.49
CA ALA A 232 -10.42 18.78 2.14
C ALA A 232 -10.41 19.12 0.65
N PHE A 233 -9.26 19.49 0.09
CA PHE A 233 -9.10 19.75 -1.34
C PHE A 233 -9.46 18.54 -2.19
N CYS A 234 -8.88 17.37 -1.91
CA CYS A 234 -9.18 16.13 -2.62
C CYS A 234 -10.66 15.76 -2.51
N PHE A 235 -11.27 15.94 -1.34
CA PHE A 235 -12.68 15.67 -1.12
C PHE A 235 -13.57 16.62 -1.92
N ILE A 236 -13.28 17.93 -1.95
CA ILE A 236 -14.02 18.92 -2.76
C ILE A 236 -13.90 18.57 -4.25
N GLN A 237 -12.71 18.17 -4.71
CA GLN A 237 -12.45 17.84 -6.11
C GLN A 237 -12.96 16.45 -6.52
N ARG A 238 -13.45 15.61 -5.61
CA ARG A 238 -13.78 14.19 -5.89
C ARG A 238 -14.74 13.96 -7.05
N LYS A 239 -15.68 14.89 -7.28
CA LYS A 239 -16.66 14.77 -8.39
C LYS A 239 -16.09 15.19 -9.75
N ILE A 240 -15.06 16.04 -9.76
CA ILE A 240 -14.45 16.59 -10.98
C ILE A 240 -13.19 15.79 -11.36
N ARG A 241 -12.36 15.49 -10.35
CA ARG A 241 -11.07 14.80 -10.46
C ARG A 241 -11.01 13.65 -9.43
N PRO A 242 -11.78 12.56 -9.63
CA PRO A 242 -11.88 11.46 -8.66
C PRO A 242 -10.53 10.77 -8.39
N TYR A 243 -9.57 10.85 -9.31
CA TYR A 243 -8.21 10.34 -9.12
C TYR A 243 -7.47 11.02 -7.95
N LEU A 244 -7.79 12.27 -7.60
CA LEU A 244 -7.14 12.96 -6.48
C LEU A 244 -7.52 12.36 -5.13
N ILE A 245 -8.80 12.05 -4.93
CA ILE A 245 -9.25 11.46 -3.66
C ILE A 245 -8.84 9.98 -3.55
N VAL A 246 -8.86 9.23 -4.67
CA VAL A 246 -8.42 7.83 -4.68
C VAL A 246 -6.92 7.71 -4.48
N GLY A 247 -6.12 8.62 -5.03
CA GLY A 247 -4.67 8.63 -4.81
C GLY A 247 -4.25 9.14 -3.43
N TRP A 248 -5.15 9.84 -2.71
CA TRP A 248 -4.85 10.42 -1.40
C TRP A 248 -5.25 9.53 -0.21
N LEU A 249 -6.37 8.80 -0.34
CA LEU A 249 -6.89 7.88 0.69
C LEU A 249 -6.21 6.51 0.61
#